data_AF-A0A8T4SZS3-F1
#
_entry.id   AF-A0A8T4SZS3-F1
#
_cell.length_a   1.000
_cell.length_b   1.000
_cell.length_c   1.000
_cell.angle_alpha   90.00
_cell.angle_beta   90.00
_cell.angle_gamma   90.00
#
_symmetry.space_group_name_H-M   'P 1'
#
loop_
_entity.id
_entity.type
_entity.pdbx_description
1 polymer ?
#
loop_
_entity_poly.entity_id
_entity_poly.type
_entity_poly.pdbx_seq_one_letter_code
_entity_poly.pdbx_strand_id
1 'polypeptide(L)'
;MPIDKYLEKLEGVRNSTKVKTNPYEVNGDEIQKYIILEGKSHGSYSYPDLLVSIERSHIGVNWFNAHKALHEESSTMLTLRQYVDFLYLLQSGKAFYGNGMRIDYGKLIEIAYNILGIDKLWRSEWLDAFFNFEKVDNSLHINYNHMFIHGQLQAQNSEKLEDYLDRDERPGINLDEWLTKATVQGLPPKGIDKGNLYYWTPTIYNNSVAMFYTGPRGPNLSCDAVPSDSELLPGIRAAKIKP
;
A
#
# COMPACT_ATOMS: atom_id res chain seq x y z
N MET A 1 -7.02 -25.10 15.21
CA MET A 1 -7.97 -24.65 16.24
C MET A 1 -9.34 -24.48 15.57
N PRO A 2 -10.45 -25.04 16.09
CA PRO A 2 -11.76 -24.94 15.43
C PRO A 2 -12.25 -23.49 15.33
N ILE A 3 -12.86 -23.16 14.20
CA ILE A 3 -13.24 -21.81 13.75
C ILE A 3 -14.18 -21.08 14.74
N ASP A 4 -14.99 -21.86 15.45
CA ASP A 4 -16.02 -21.32 16.36
C ASP A 4 -15.40 -20.65 17.60
N LYS A 5 -14.22 -21.10 18.03
CA LYS A 5 -13.51 -20.55 19.21
C LYS A 5 -12.80 -19.22 18.93
N TYR A 6 -12.65 -18.84 17.66
CA TYR A 6 -12.05 -17.57 17.24
C TYR A 6 -13.10 -16.45 17.12
N LEU A 7 -14.34 -16.82 16.78
CA LEU A 7 -15.45 -15.86 16.59
C LEU A 7 -15.96 -15.29 17.93
N GLU A 8 -15.99 -16.08 19.01
CA GLU A 8 -16.35 -15.58 20.35
C GLU A 8 -15.36 -14.54 20.92
N LYS A 9 -14.14 -14.46 20.38
CA LYS A 9 -13.09 -13.56 20.91
C LYS A 9 -13.14 -12.15 20.30
N LEU A 10 -13.86 -11.95 19.19
CA LEU A 10 -13.92 -10.68 18.46
C LEU A 10 -15.09 -9.78 18.86
N GLU A 11 -16.10 -10.31 19.57
CA GLU A 11 -17.25 -9.50 20.02
C GLU A 11 -16.95 -8.62 21.26
N GLY A 12 -15.77 -8.76 21.88
CA GLY A 12 -15.42 -8.10 23.15
C GLY A 12 -14.62 -6.81 23.07
N VAL A 13 -14.18 -6.34 21.88
CA VAL A 13 -13.23 -5.21 21.79
C VAL A 13 -13.72 -4.16 20.78
N ARG A 14 -14.79 -3.46 21.13
CA ARG A 14 -15.13 -2.16 20.55
C ARG A 14 -15.41 -1.16 21.65
N ASN A 15 -14.35 -0.52 22.15
CA ASN A 15 -14.44 0.78 22.80
C ASN A 15 -13.06 1.44 22.83
N SER A 16 -12.78 2.32 21.87
CA SER A 16 -11.84 3.43 22.08
C SER A 16 -12.18 4.62 21.19
N THR A 17 -12.64 5.69 21.85
CA THR A 17 -12.49 7.11 21.51
C THR A 17 -12.73 7.58 20.06
N LYS A 18 -13.94 8.12 19.84
CA LYS A 18 -14.34 8.88 18.65
C LYS A 18 -13.49 10.15 18.48
N VAL A 19 -12.67 10.18 17.45
CA VAL A 19 -12.22 11.43 16.83
C VAL A 19 -13.43 12.00 16.07
N LYS A 20 -13.77 13.27 16.29
CA LYS A 20 -14.85 13.96 15.54
C LYS A 20 -14.34 14.28 14.13
N THR A 21 -14.48 13.34 13.21
CA THR A 21 -14.47 13.63 11.77
C THR A 21 -15.90 13.80 11.30
N ASN A 22 -16.16 14.84 10.51
CA ASN A 22 -17.44 15.06 9.86
C ASN A 22 -17.72 13.83 8.97
N PRO A 23 -18.78 13.02 9.22
CA PRO A 23 -19.06 11.88 8.39
C PRO A 23 -19.48 12.38 7.00
N TYR A 24 -18.63 12.13 6.01
CA TYR A 24 -19.04 12.21 4.61
C TYR A 24 -20.20 11.24 4.42
N GLU A 25 -21.40 11.74 4.13
CA GLU A 25 -22.53 10.92 3.67
C GLU A 25 -22.21 10.40 2.27
N VAL A 26 -21.54 9.24 2.21
CA VAL A 26 -21.28 8.54 0.96
C VAL A 26 -22.54 7.78 0.57
N ASN A 27 -23.08 8.04 -0.62
CA ASN A 27 -24.17 7.28 -1.21
C ASN A 27 -23.83 5.78 -1.20
N GLY A 28 -24.80 4.91 -0.89
CA GLY A 28 -24.60 3.46 -0.69
C GLY A 28 -23.98 2.72 -1.89
N ASP A 29 -24.09 3.27 -3.10
CA ASP A 29 -23.46 2.72 -4.30
C ASP A 29 -22.01 3.17 -4.47
N GLU A 30 -21.65 4.37 -3.99
CA GLU A 30 -20.28 4.88 -4.04
C GLU A 30 -19.37 4.14 -3.06
N ILE A 31 -19.90 3.74 -1.90
CA ILE A 31 -19.09 3.07 -0.88
C ILE A 31 -18.71 1.62 -1.28
N GLN A 32 -19.44 1.01 -2.22
CA GLN A 32 -19.09 -0.30 -2.80
C GLN A 32 -17.88 -0.25 -3.74
N LYS A 33 -17.43 0.95 -4.13
CA LYS A 33 -16.19 1.14 -4.90
C LYS A 33 -14.93 1.04 -4.02
N TYR A 34 -15.11 0.81 -2.72
CA TYR A 34 -14.03 0.71 -1.75
C TYR A 34 -14.03 -0.65 -1.06
N ILE A 35 -12.85 -1.07 -0.61
CA ILE A 35 -12.61 -2.23 0.24
C ILE A 35 -12.21 -1.73 1.62
N ILE A 36 -12.77 -2.35 2.66
CA ILE A 36 -12.35 -2.08 4.04
C ILE A 36 -11.00 -2.74 4.28
N LEU A 37 -9.99 -1.94 4.57
CA LEU A 37 -8.72 -2.40 5.13
C LEU A 37 -8.74 -2.11 6.64
N GLU A 38 -8.88 -3.15 7.46
CA GLU A 38 -8.87 -3.00 8.92
C GLU A 38 -7.53 -2.42 9.40
N GLY A 39 -7.62 -1.53 10.39
CA GLY A 39 -6.48 -0.91 11.02
C GLY A 39 -5.58 -1.93 11.70
N LYS A 40 -4.26 -1.73 11.61
CA LYS A 40 -3.25 -2.60 12.20
C LYS A 40 -2.13 -1.81 12.83
N SER A 41 -1.39 -2.48 13.72
CA SER A 41 -0.14 -2.00 14.30
C SER A 41 1.00 -2.94 13.91
N HIS A 42 2.10 -2.36 13.47
CA HIS A 42 3.35 -3.02 13.09
C HIS A 42 4.49 -2.34 13.82
N GLY A 43 4.91 -2.88 14.98
CA GLY A 43 5.94 -2.23 15.80
C GLY A 43 5.53 -0.80 16.22
N SER A 44 6.32 0.19 15.81
CA SER A 44 6.04 1.62 16.05
C SER A 44 5.02 2.23 15.09
N TYR A 45 4.74 1.58 13.97
CA TYR A 45 3.81 2.09 12.96
C TYR A 45 2.40 1.56 13.20
N SER A 46 1.38 2.40 13.00
CA SER A 46 -0.02 1.96 12.99
C SER A 46 -0.85 2.84 12.08
N TYR A 47 -1.97 2.29 11.61
CA TYR A 47 -2.93 3.03 10.79
C TYR A 47 -4.37 2.63 11.19
N PRO A 48 -5.35 3.55 11.07
CA PRO A 48 -6.76 3.27 11.39
C PRO A 48 -7.41 2.43 10.29
N ASP A 49 -8.67 2.03 10.47
CA ASP A 49 -9.45 1.44 9.38
C ASP A 49 -9.47 2.38 8.17
N LEU A 50 -9.21 1.83 6.97
CA LEU A 50 -9.21 2.56 5.71
C LEU A 50 -10.29 2.03 4.76
N LEU A 51 -10.82 2.93 3.94
CA LEU A 51 -11.55 2.63 2.71
C LEU A 51 -10.58 2.79 1.54
N VAL A 52 -10.19 1.67 0.92
CA VAL A 52 -9.27 1.61 -0.22
C VAL A 52 -10.05 1.44 -1.51
N SER A 53 -9.87 2.36 -2.46
CA SER A 53 -10.54 2.26 -3.76
C SER A 53 -10.15 0.98 -4.51
N ILE A 54 -11.16 0.33 -5.11
CA ILE A 54 -10.97 -0.88 -5.92
C ILE A 54 -10.22 -0.56 -7.20
N GLU A 55 -10.53 0.57 -7.84
CA GLU A 55 -9.92 0.99 -9.10
C GLU A 55 -8.82 2.02 -8.86
N ARG A 56 -7.82 2.02 -9.75
CA ARG A 56 -6.80 3.08 -9.78
C ARG A 56 -7.39 4.34 -10.42
N SER A 57 -7.03 5.50 -9.90
CA SER A 57 -7.29 6.81 -10.49
C SER A 57 -5.97 7.50 -10.91
N HIS A 58 -6.09 8.69 -11.52
CA HIS A 58 -4.96 9.58 -11.86
C HIS A 58 -3.85 8.90 -12.67
N ILE A 59 -4.25 8.10 -13.67
CA ILE A 59 -3.33 7.34 -14.53
C ILE A 59 -2.40 8.28 -15.31
N GLY A 60 -1.10 7.98 -15.31
CA GLY A 60 -0.09 8.75 -16.06
C GLY A 60 0.36 10.01 -15.34
N VAL A 61 -0.01 10.18 -14.08
CA VAL A 61 0.42 11.31 -13.25
C VAL A 61 1.66 10.90 -12.45
N ASN A 62 2.65 11.80 -12.35
CA ASN A 62 3.85 11.55 -11.54
C ASN A 62 3.54 11.54 -10.04
N TRP A 63 4.47 11.07 -9.23
CA TRP A 63 4.25 10.82 -7.80
C TRP A 63 3.81 12.08 -7.02
N PHE A 64 4.43 13.23 -7.31
CA PHE A 64 4.09 14.51 -6.66
C PHE A 64 2.68 15.00 -7.01
N ASN A 65 2.32 14.94 -8.29
CA ASN A 65 1.02 15.38 -8.77
C ASN A 65 -0.08 14.40 -8.32
N ALA A 66 0.23 13.12 -8.17
CA ALA A 66 -0.69 12.12 -7.61
C ALA A 66 -1.04 12.44 -6.14
N HIS A 67 -0.03 12.77 -5.32
CA HIS A 67 -0.27 13.26 -3.96
C HIS A 67 -1.12 14.54 -3.94
N LYS A 68 -0.87 15.47 -4.87
CA LYS A 68 -1.63 16.72 -4.94
C LYS A 68 -3.10 16.47 -5.24
N ALA A 69 -3.39 15.67 -6.26
CA ALA A 69 -4.75 15.30 -6.64
C ALA A 69 -5.49 14.59 -5.50
N LEU A 70 -4.84 13.63 -4.83
CA LEU A 70 -5.44 12.94 -3.69
C LEU A 70 -5.74 13.88 -2.52
N HIS A 71 -4.84 14.83 -2.24
CA HIS A 71 -5.06 15.81 -1.18
C HIS A 71 -6.28 16.70 -1.46
N GLU A 72 -6.45 17.16 -2.71
CA GLU A 72 -7.63 17.91 -3.17
C GLU A 72 -8.92 17.07 -3.03
N GLU A 73 -8.83 15.75 -3.15
CA GLU A 73 -9.92 14.78 -2.98
C GLU A 73 -10.14 14.32 -1.52
N SER A 74 -9.46 14.94 -0.55
CA SER A 74 -9.45 14.51 0.86
C SER A 74 -9.12 13.01 1.02
N SER A 75 -8.18 12.54 0.21
CA SER A 75 -7.73 11.15 0.12
C SER A 75 -6.22 11.07 0.28
N THR A 76 -5.72 9.85 0.42
CA THR A 76 -4.30 9.55 0.59
C THR A 76 -3.87 8.41 -0.30
N MET A 77 -2.57 8.32 -0.57
CA MET A 77 -1.96 7.19 -1.24
C MET A 77 -1.58 6.17 -0.17
N LEU A 78 -1.71 4.87 -0.45
CA LEU A 78 -1.32 3.85 0.53
C LEU A 78 0.18 3.90 0.78
N THR A 79 0.60 3.85 2.04
CA THR A 79 2.00 3.57 2.38
C THR A 79 2.38 2.17 1.91
N LEU A 80 3.68 1.89 1.76
CA LEU A 80 4.14 0.56 1.37
C LEU A 80 3.61 -0.53 2.32
N ARG A 81 3.64 -0.29 3.64
CA ARG A 81 3.09 -1.22 4.65
C ARG A 81 1.59 -1.46 4.47
N GLN A 82 0.80 -0.39 4.31
CA GLN A 82 -0.65 -0.51 4.09
C GLN A 82 -0.96 -1.27 2.79
N TYR A 83 -0.17 -1.05 1.74
CA TYR A 83 -0.32 -1.75 0.47
C TYR A 83 -0.04 -3.25 0.59
N VAL A 84 0.98 -3.65 1.33
CA VAL A 84 1.23 -5.08 1.62
C VAL A 84 0.06 -5.71 2.38
N ASP A 85 -0.48 -5.02 3.40
CA ASP A 85 -1.67 -5.50 4.12
C ASP A 85 -2.91 -5.60 3.23
N PHE A 86 -3.06 -4.66 2.29
CA PHE A 86 -4.13 -4.68 1.29
C PHE A 86 -4.00 -5.88 0.36
N LEU A 87 -2.82 -6.14 -0.21
CA LEU A 87 -2.57 -7.32 -1.05
C LEU A 87 -2.83 -8.63 -0.29
N TYR A 88 -2.38 -8.72 0.96
CA TYR A 88 -2.64 -9.87 1.81
C TYR A 88 -4.14 -10.08 2.06
N LEU A 89 -4.88 -9.00 2.31
CA LEU A 89 -6.34 -9.05 2.47
C LEU A 89 -7.02 -9.60 1.21
N LEU A 90 -6.62 -9.14 0.02
CA LEU A 90 -7.17 -9.62 -1.25
C LEU A 90 -6.90 -11.12 -1.45
N GLN A 91 -5.66 -11.56 -1.23
CA GLN A 91 -5.31 -12.98 -1.35
C GLN A 91 -6.02 -13.87 -0.31
N SER A 92 -6.37 -13.33 0.86
CA SER A 92 -6.98 -14.11 1.94
C SER A 92 -8.40 -14.63 1.64
N GLY A 93 -9.10 -14.06 0.65
CA GLY A 93 -10.49 -14.43 0.36
C GLY A 93 -11.54 -13.80 1.29
N LYS A 94 -11.16 -12.82 2.13
CA LYS A 94 -11.95 -12.31 3.26
C LYS A 94 -12.24 -10.80 3.21
N ALA A 95 -12.12 -10.17 2.03
CA ALA A 95 -12.36 -8.75 1.87
C ALA A 95 -13.86 -8.39 1.96
N PHE A 96 -14.13 -7.17 2.43
CA PHE A 96 -15.47 -6.58 2.51
C PHE A 96 -15.49 -5.27 1.74
N TYR A 97 -16.60 -5.00 1.05
CA TYR A 97 -16.89 -3.68 0.51
C TYR A 97 -16.99 -2.63 1.63
N GLY A 98 -16.88 -1.35 1.28
CA GLY A 98 -16.99 -0.26 2.23
C GLY A 98 -18.32 -0.20 3.00
N ASN A 99 -19.40 -0.80 2.48
CA ASN A 99 -20.67 -0.97 3.18
C ASN A 99 -20.71 -2.17 4.16
N GLY A 100 -19.61 -2.91 4.30
CA GLY A 100 -19.51 -4.10 5.15
C GLY A 100 -20.04 -5.38 4.53
N MET A 101 -20.52 -5.37 3.28
CA MET A 101 -20.89 -6.60 2.58
C MET A 101 -19.65 -7.37 2.15
N ARG A 102 -19.66 -8.69 2.34
CA ARG A 102 -18.56 -9.56 1.89
C ARG A 102 -18.47 -9.50 0.36
N ILE A 103 -17.25 -9.36 -0.16
CA ILE A 103 -16.99 -9.42 -1.60
C ILE A 103 -17.10 -10.88 -2.05
N ASP A 104 -17.82 -11.11 -3.15
CA ASP A 104 -17.87 -12.44 -3.77
C ASP A 104 -16.45 -12.91 -4.16
N TYR A 105 -16.20 -14.20 -4.00
CA TYR A 105 -14.87 -14.76 -4.25
C TYR A 105 -14.40 -14.57 -5.69
N GLY A 106 -15.29 -14.70 -6.67
CA GLY A 106 -14.98 -14.46 -8.08
C GLY A 106 -14.60 -13.00 -8.33
N LYS A 107 -15.34 -12.05 -7.73
CA LYS A 107 -15.00 -10.63 -7.83
C LYS A 107 -13.67 -10.30 -7.14
N LEU A 108 -13.37 -10.94 -6.02
CA LEU A 108 -12.09 -10.74 -5.32
C LEU A 108 -10.90 -11.25 -6.14
N ILE A 109 -11.05 -12.39 -6.83
CA ILE A 109 -10.05 -12.89 -7.79
C ILE A 109 -9.84 -11.87 -8.91
N GLU A 110 -10.92 -11.31 -9.48
CA GLU A 110 -10.82 -10.30 -10.54
C GLU A 110 -10.01 -9.07 -10.08
N ILE A 111 -10.31 -8.56 -8.88
CA ILE A 111 -9.59 -7.42 -8.28
C ILE A 111 -8.12 -7.79 -8.06
N ALA A 112 -7.83 -8.93 -7.47
CA ALA A 112 -6.45 -9.38 -7.25
C ALA A 112 -5.70 -9.59 -8.57
N TYR A 113 -6.36 -10.15 -9.59
CA TYR A 113 -5.79 -10.33 -10.93
C TYR A 113 -5.48 -9.01 -11.62
N ASN A 114 -6.32 -7.98 -11.43
CA ASN A 114 -6.04 -6.63 -11.95
C ASN A 114 -4.79 -5.99 -11.32
N ILE A 115 -4.31 -6.50 -10.19
CA ILE A 115 -3.10 -6.02 -9.51
C ILE A 115 -1.90 -6.92 -9.81
N LEU A 116 -2.05 -8.22 -9.57
CA LEU A 116 -0.97 -9.21 -9.55
C LEU A 116 -0.89 -10.04 -10.83
N GLY A 117 -1.93 -10.04 -11.65
CA GLY A 117 -2.05 -10.91 -12.83
C GLY A 117 -1.10 -10.50 -13.93
N ILE A 118 -0.46 -11.49 -14.57
CA ILE A 118 0.45 -11.27 -15.70
C ILE A 118 -0.34 -10.88 -16.93
N ASP A 119 -0.02 -9.74 -17.53
CA ASP A 119 -0.70 -9.20 -18.71
C ASP A 119 0.31 -8.55 -19.67
N LYS A 120 -0.08 -8.39 -20.94
CA LYS A 120 0.70 -7.64 -21.94
C LYS A 120 0.72 -6.14 -21.63
N LEU A 121 -0.34 -5.63 -21.00
CA LEU A 121 -0.44 -4.23 -20.62
C LEU A 121 0.17 -4.00 -19.25
N TRP A 122 1.09 -3.04 -19.17
CA TRP A 122 1.66 -2.60 -17.90
C TRP A 122 0.58 -2.00 -17.01
N ARG A 123 0.51 -2.47 -15.76
CA ARG A 123 -0.34 -1.90 -14.70
C ARG A 123 0.54 -1.51 -13.54
N SER A 124 0.72 -0.22 -13.33
CA SER A 124 1.58 0.33 -12.29
C SER A 124 0.79 1.22 -11.32
N GLU A 125 1.22 1.28 -10.07
CA GLU A 125 0.69 2.19 -9.08
C GLU A 125 1.77 2.73 -8.16
N TRP A 126 1.68 4.03 -7.88
CA TRP A 126 2.52 4.70 -6.90
C TRP A 126 2.14 4.31 -5.48
N LEU A 127 3.14 4.25 -4.61
CA LEU A 127 2.96 4.05 -3.17
C LEU A 127 3.55 5.26 -2.41
N ASP A 128 2.98 5.57 -1.25
CA ASP A 128 3.46 6.62 -0.36
C ASP A 128 4.67 6.11 0.42
N ALA A 129 5.81 6.04 -0.26
CA ALA A 129 7.09 5.63 0.28
C ALA A 129 8.20 6.32 -0.51
N PHE A 130 8.76 7.39 0.06
CA PHE A 130 9.86 8.16 -0.52
C PHE A 130 11.16 7.82 0.21
N PHE A 131 12.16 7.35 -0.52
CA PHE A 131 13.45 6.97 0.02
C PHE A 131 14.50 8.05 -0.22
N ASN A 132 15.24 8.38 0.84
CA ASN A 132 16.36 9.32 0.77
C ASN A 132 17.48 8.90 1.73
N PHE A 133 18.71 9.25 1.36
CA PHE A 133 19.87 9.00 2.20
C PHE A 133 20.12 10.19 3.12
N GLU A 134 20.01 9.96 4.43
CA GLU A 134 20.29 10.96 5.47
C GLU A 134 21.79 11.02 5.76
N LYS A 135 22.42 12.15 5.45
CA LYS A 135 23.87 12.33 5.63
C LYS A 135 24.27 12.48 7.10
N VAL A 136 23.34 12.88 7.96
CA VAL A 136 23.61 13.14 9.38
C VAL A 136 23.98 11.86 10.11
N ASP A 137 23.28 10.77 9.84
CA ASP A 137 23.51 9.46 10.45
C ASP A 137 23.99 8.38 9.46
N ASN A 138 24.22 8.77 8.20
CA ASN A 138 24.73 7.93 7.13
C ASN A 138 23.83 6.70 6.90
N SER A 139 22.51 6.92 6.85
CA SER A 139 21.53 5.86 6.71
C SER A 139 20.43 6.16 5.71
N LEU A 140 19.81 5.10 5.19
CA LEU A 140 18.70 5.21 4.24
C LEU A 140 17.38 5.29 5.01
N HIS A 141 16.55 6.26 4.69
CA HIS A 141 15.27 6.50 5.33
C HIS A 141 14.12 6.25 4.36
N ILE A 142 12.97 5.85 4.92
CA ILE A 142 11.67 5.93 4.26
C ILE A 142 10.87 7.07 4.88
N ASN A 143 10.29 7.89 4.02
CA ASN A 143 9.42 8.98 4.37
C ASN A 143 8.04 8.66 3.82
N TYR A 144 6.99 8.88 4.61
CA TYR A 144 5.64 8.43 4.26
C TYR A 144 4.56 9.27 4.98
N ASN A 145 3.30 8.99 4.62
CA ASN A 145 2.12 9.78 4.99
C ASN A 145 2.25 11.23 4.50
N HIS A 146 2.71 11.46 3.28
CA HIS A 146 2.97 12.81 2.81
C HIS A 146 1.70 13.66 2.70
N MET A 147 1.79 14.91 3.15
CA MET A 147 0.70 15.89 3.11
C MET A 147 1.16 17.21 2.48
N PHE A 148 0.24 17.92 1.84
CA PHE A 148 0.48 19.29 1.42
C PHE A 148 0.29 20.24 2.62
N ILE A 149 1.39 20.85 3.06
CA ILE A 149 1.41 21.87 4.12
C ILE A 149 1.94 23.15 3.50
N HIS A 150 1.13 24.21 3.50
CA HIS A 150 1.45 25.50 2.87
C HIS A 150 1.90 25.37 1.40
N GLY A 151 1.25 24.48 0.64
CA GLY A 151 1.53 24.27 -0.78
C GLY A 151 2.78 23.43 -1.08
N GLN A 152 3.44 22.88 -0.05
CA GLN A 152 4.58 21.99 -0.20
C GLN A 152 4.23 20.58 0.28
N LEU A 153 4.65 19.58 -0.49
CA LEU A 153 4.53 18.19 -0.07
C LEU A 153 5.58 17.88 1.01
N GLN A 154 5.12 17.50 2.19
CA GLN A 154 5.97 17.21 3.35
C GLN A 154 5.62 15.85 3.93
N ALA A 155 6.64 15.03 4.16
CA ALA A 155 6.50 13.79 4.90
C ALA A 155 6.09 14.06 6.34
N GLN A 156 5.19 13.25 6.88
CA GLN A 156 4.77 13.36 8.27
C GLN A 156 5.52 12.39 9.17
N ASN A 157 6.18 11.39 8.57
CA ASN A 157 7.01 10.41 9.25
C ASN A 157 8.28 10.19 8.43
N SER A 158 9.38 9.97 9.12
CA SER A 158 10.66 9.55 8.57
C SER A 158 11.24 8.49 9.49
N GLU A 159 11.58 7.34 8.92
CA GLU A 159 12.14 6.22 9.66
C GLU A 159 13.38 5.70 8.95
N LYS A 160 14.41 5.40 9.72
CA LYS A 160 15.57 4.66 9.23
C LYS A 160 15.13 3.26 8.78
N LEU A 161 15.59 2.85 7.61
CA LEU A 161 15.36 1.50 7.11
C LEU A 161 16.18 0.47 7.89
N GLU A 162 15.50 -0.55 8.39
CA GLU A 162 16.08 -1.64 9.16
C GLU A 162 15.59 -2.98 8.61
N ASP A 163 16.43 -4.02 8.73
CA ASP A 163 16.12 -5.42 8.40
C ASP A 163 15.49 -5.72 7.03
N TYR A 164 15.70 -4.84 6.05
CA TYR A 164 15.23 -5.02 4.68
C TYR A 164 16.28 -5.70 3.77
N LEU A 165 15.79 -6.30 2.67
CA LEU A 165 16.60 -6.83 1.59
C LEU A 165 17.27 -5.67 0.82
N ASP A 166 18.58 -5.55 0.95
CA ASP A 166 19.40 -4.42 0.47
C ASP A 166 20.01 -4.63 -0.93
N ARG A 167 19.41 -5.51 -1.72
CA ARG A 167 19.85 -5.83 -3.07
C ARG A 167 18.66 -6.19 -3.96
N ASP A 168 18.84 -5.99 -5.25
CA ASP A 168 17.90 -6.47 -6.25
C ASP A 168 17.83 -8.00 -6.23
N GLU A 169 16.63 -8.55 -6.44
CA GLU A 169 16.43 -9.99 -6.64
C GLU A 169 15.72 -10.23 -7.98
N ARG A 170 16.38 -11.03 -8.83
CA ARG A 170 15.94 -11.41 -10.17
C ARG A 170 16.28 -12.92 -10.32
N PRO A 171 15.30 -13.84 -10.44
CA PRO A 171 13.94 -13.64 -10.94
C PRO A 171 12.94 -13.03 -9.95
N GLY A 172 13.30 -12.87 -8.67
CA GLY A 172 12.44 -12.20 -7.70
C GLY A 172 12.46 -12.83 -6.31
N ILE A 173 11.65 -12.25 -5.43
CA ILE A 173 11.34 -12.73 -4.07
C ILE A 173 10.01 -13.50 -4.06
N ASN A 174 9.79 -14.30 -3.03
CA ASN A 174 8.54 -14.99 -2.81
C ASN A 174 7.44 -14.00 -2.40
N LEU A 175 6.40 -13.85 -3.24
CA LEU A 175 5.29 -12.93 -3.00
C LEU A 175 4.56 -13.24 -1.69
N ASP A 176 4.15 -14.49 -1.48
CA ASP A 176 3.36 -14.88 -0.31
C ASP A 176 4.17 -14.73 0.99
N GLU A 177 5.47 -15.00 0.94
CA GLU A 177 6.37 -14.76 2.05
C GLU A 177 6.55 -13.26 2.33
N TRP A 178 6.70 -12.42 1.30
CA TRP A 178 6.77 -10.97 1.47
C TRP A 178 5.48 -10.45 2.13
N LEU A 179 4.31 -10.87 1.66
CA LEU A 179 3.04 -10.41 2.22
C LEU A 179 2.86 -10.80 3.69
N THR A 180 3.48 -11.89 4.15
CA THR A 180 3.36 -12.40 5.53
C THR A 180 4.52 -12.00 6.45
N LYS A 181 5.71 -11.72 5.90
CA LYS A 181 6.94 -11.44 6.66
C LYS A 181 7.56 -10.07 6.36
N ALA A 182 6.90 -9.22 5.58
CA ALA A 182 7.37 -7.87 5.32
C ALA A 182 7.74 -7.13 6.61
N THR A 183 8.74 -6.26 6.53
CA THR A 183 9.18 -5.43 7.65
C THR A 183 8.06 -4.49 8.14
N VAL A 184 8.30 -3.80 9.25
CA VAL A 184 7.40 -2.76 9.76
C VAL A 184 7.06 -1.72 8.69
N GLN A 185 8.02 -1.41 7.82
CA GLN A 185 7.90 -0.44 6.74
C GLN A 185 7.27 -1.02 5.46
N GLY A 186 7.00 -2.33 5.43
CA GLY A 186 6.43 -3.04 4.29
C GLY A 186 7.46 -3.55 3.27
N LEU A 187 8.77 -3.42 3.55
CA LEU A 187 9.81 -3.93 2.66
C LEU A 187 10.00 -5.45 2.82
N PRO A 188 10.56 -6.14 1.82
CA PRO A 188 10.99 -7.53 1.97
C PRO A 188 12.10 -7.65 3.03
N PRO A 189 12.03 -8.60 3.98
CA PRO A 189 13.06 -8.77 4.99
C PRO A 189 14.34 -9.38 4.41
N LYS A 190 15.44 -9.25 5.14
CA LYS A 190 16.67 -10.02 4.86
C LYS A 190 16.37 -11.53 4.91
N GLY A 191 16.85 -12.26 3.91
CA GLY A 191 16.71 -13.73 3.87
C GLY A 191 15.36 -14.23 3.39
N ILE A 192 14.53 -13.38 2.78
CA ILE A 192 13.33 -13.82 2.06
C ILE A 192 13.67 -14.84 0.96
N ASP A 193 12.81 -15.84 0.77
CA ASP A 193 12.97 -16.87 -0.25
C ASP A 193 12.85 -16.27 -1.65
N LYS A 194 13.46 -16.96 -2.61
CA LYS A 194 13.33 -16.61 -4.03
C LYS A 194 11.93 -16.93 -4.54
N GLY A 195 11.45 -16.13 -5.48
CA GLY A 195 10.13 -16.32 -6.08
C GLY A 195 9.93 -15.57 -7.38
N ASN A 196 8.69 -15.12 -7.60
CA ASN A 196 8.21 -14.58 -8.87
C ASN A 196 7.88 -13.07 -8.82
N LEU A 197 8.12 -12.40 -7.70
CA LEU A 197 7.99 -10.94 -7.57
C LEU A 197 9.36 -10.31 -7.78
N TYR A 198 9.58 -9.67 -8.92
CA TYR A 198 10.84 -8.95 -9.13
C TYR A 198 10.97 -7.81 -8.11
N TYR A 199 12.18 -7.62 -7.60
CA TYR A 199 12.45 -6.62 -6.58
C TYR A 199 13.65 -5.74 -6.96
N TRP A 200 13.45 -4.43 -6.87
CA TRP A 200 14.50 -3.43 -6.94
C TRP A 200 14.58 -2.70 -5.59
N THR A 201 15.76 -2.75 -4.97
CA THR A 201 15.97 -2.18 -3.64
C THR A 201 15.93 -0.65 -3.66
N PRO A 202 15.52 0.02 -2.58
CA PRO A 202 15.80 1.45 -2.41
C PRO A 202 17.29 1.75 -2.63
N THR A 203 17.62 2.87 -3.28
CA THR A 203 19.01 3.25 -3.54
C THR A 203 19.48 4.42 -2.67
N ILE A 204 20.77 4.45 -2.35
CA ILE A 204 21.42 5.54 -1.61
C ILE A 204 21.81 6.73 -2.52
N TYR A 205 21.79 6.53 -3.83
CA TYR A 205 22.38 7.47 -4.80
C TYR A 205 21.38 8.49 -5.34
N ASN A 206 20.09 8.21 -5.21
CA ASN A 206 19.03 9.07 -5.66
C ASN A 206 17.84 9.07 -4.69
N ASN A 207 17.12 10.19 -4.68
CA ASN A 207 15.77 10.20 -4.15
C ASN A 207 14.91 9.30 -5.03
N SER A 208 14.23 8.34 -4.42
CA SER A 208 13.42 7.36 -5.13
C SER A 208 12.08 7.16 -4.40
N VAL A 209 11.13 6.54 -5.08
CA VAL A 209 9.83 6.18 -4.50
C VAL A 209 9.50 4.73 -4.77
N ALA A 210 8.60 4.15 -3.98
CA ALA A 210 8.07 2.82 -4.26
C ALA A 210 6.97 2.87 -5.33
N MET A 211 7.04 1.93 -6.25
CA MET A 211 6.04 1.65 -7.25
C MET A 211 5.82 0.14 -7.31
N PHE A 212 4.57 -0.27 -7.32
CA PHE A 212 4.20 -1.63 -7.64
C PHE A 212 3.70 -1.70 -9.07
N TYR A 213 4.18 -2.66 -9.85
CA TYR A 213 3.69 -2.82 -11.22
C TYR A 213 3.73 -4.25 -11.71
N THR A 214 2.83 -4.57 -12.64
CA THR A 214 2.76 -5.88 -13.27
C THR A 214 2.82 -5.73 -14.78
N GLY A 215 3.52 -6.64 -15.44
CA GLY A 215 3.64 -6.69 -16.90
C GLY A 215 3.96 -8.09 -17.39
N PRO A 216 4.52 -8.24 -18.62
CA PRO A 216 4.73 -9.55 -19.24
C PRO A 216 5.64 -10.51 -18.47
N ARG A 217 6.46 -9.98 -17.56
CA ARG A 217 7.40 -10.77 -16.76
C ARG A 217 6.84 -11.16 -15.38
N GLY A 218 5.70 -10.62 -14.97
CA GLY A 218 5.17 -10.81 -13.63
C GLY A 218 5.04 -9.51 -12.84
N PRO A 219 4.69 -9.60 -11.55
CA PRO A 219 4.64 -8.47 -10.64
C PRO A 219 6.05 -8.01 -10.26
N ASN A 220 6.15 -6.73 -9.91
CA ASN A 220 7.39 -6.02 -9.64
C ASN A 220 7.15 -5.06 -8.47
N LEU A 221 8.02 -5.10 -7.48
CA LEU A 221 8.16 -4.06 -6.47
C LEU A 221 9.45 -3.29 -6.76
N SER A 222 9.32 -2.08 -7.29
CA SER A 222 10.46 -1.19 -7.50
C SER A 222 10.47 -0.14 -6.41
N CYS A 223 11.56 -0.09 -5.65
CA CYS A 223 11.80 0.94 -4.65
C CYS A 223 12.87 1.96 -5.08
N ASP A 224 13.32 1.88 -6.32
CA ASP A 224 14.29 2.77 -6.97
C ASP A 224 13.63 3.68 -8.03
N ALA A 225 12.29 3.71 -8.10
CA ALA A 225 11.57 4.45 -9.12
C ALA A 225 11.78 5.97 -8.98
N VAL A 226 11.90 6.66 -10.11
CA VAL A 226 12.09 8.10 -10.15
C VAL A 226 10.73 8.79 -9.97
N PRO A 227 10.53 9.66 -8.97
CA PRO A 227 9.22 10.24 -8.65
C PRO A 227 8.65 11.16 -9.74
N SER A 228 9.50 11.68 -10.64
CA SER A 228 9.09 12.48 -11.79
C SER A 228 8.70 11.67 -13.02
N ASP A 229 8.95 10.36 -13.01
CA ASP A 229 8.62 9.47 -14.13
C ASP A 229 7.10 9.29 -14.24
N SER A 230 6.63 8.99 -15.45
CA SER A 230 5.25 8.63 -15.75
C SER A 230 5.14 7.63 -16.92
N GLU A 231 6.27 7.11 -17.44
CA GLU A 231 6.31 6.28 -18.63
C GLU A 231 5.52 4.97 -18.49
N LEU A 232 5.49 4.39 -17.29
CA LEU A 232 4.70 3.19 -17.00
C LEU A 232 3.21 3.46 -16.79
N LEU A 233 2.76 4.70 -16.99
CA LEU A 233 1.40 5.17 -16.74
C LEU A 233 0.88 4.79 -15.35
N PRO A 234 1.60 5.13 -14.27
CA PRO A 234 1.21 4.80 -12.91
C PRO A 234 -0.11 5.47 -12.56
N GLY A 235 -0.97 4.68 -11.92
CA GLY A 235 -2.15 5.17 -11.22
C GLY A 235 -1.95 5.14 -9.72
N ILE A 236 -3.05 5.32 -8.99
CA ILE A 236 -3.07 5.25 -7.53
C ILE A 236 -4.40 4.72 -7.05
N ARG A 237 -4.38 3.88 -6.01
CA ARG A 237 -5.60 3.57 -5.24
C ARG A 237 -5.71 4.58 -4.11
N ALA A 238 -6.68 5.48 -4.25
CA ALA A 238 -7.06 6.41 -3.19
C ALA A 238 -7.50 5.64 -1.94
N ALA A 239 -7.05 6.11 -0.78
CA ALA A 239 -7.45 5.62 0.53
C ALA A 239 -8.01 6.76 1.39
N LYS A 240 -9.04 6.46 2.18
CA LYS A 240 -9.66 7.39 3.14
C LYS A 240 -9.80 6.72 4.51
N ILE A 241 -9.72 7.49 5.59
CA ILE A 241 -10.05 6.96 6.93
C ILE A 241 -11.54 6.56 6.94
N LYS A 242 -11.81 5.33 7.38
CA LYS A 242 -13.19 4.86 7.55
C LYS A 242 -13.81 5.58 8.77
N PRO A 243 -14.99 6.21 8.62
CA PRO A 243 -15.66 6.92 9.71
C PRO A 243 -16.25 5.98 10.79
#